data_AF-A0A925CA73-F1
#
_entry.id   AF-A0A925CA73-F1
#
_cell.length_a   1.000
_cell.length_b   1.000
_cell.length_c   1.000
_cell.angle_alpha   90.00
_cell.angle_beta   90.00
_cell.angle_gamma   90.00
#
_symmetry.space_group_name_H-M   'P 1'
#
loop_
_entity.id
_entity.type
_entity.pdbx_description
1 polymer ?
#
loop_
_entity_poly.entity_id
_entity_poly.type
_entity_poly.pdbx_seq_one_letter_code
_entity_poly.pdbx_strand_id
1 'polypeptide(L)'
;MRTRLELEGDSDETSCYLVHRRWLVGAAAGLAFADPVEDAAILLGATYHPGLAPEPCIEGIVTDADGSGTQLTPYSAPYDYLGDGVAINAKGERPDFDWVHESSGYTADPAIAGAIGTHWTFGSFGSDFVLHPSIDHGPVPAEGLESTLYGSADGGATWILGVLTDLYAMGFDAASIEDDPSSLWHFSTPVSMISAIAGLAQGGYSYIDGDTEIDAICMVVVPLPTPLTLGGLGLASLAGMSVCRRRR
;
A
#
# COMPACT_ATOMS: atom_id res chain seq x y z
N MET A 1 46.45 45.84 -11.04
CA MET A 1 45.27 45.92 -10.14
C MET A 1 44.32 44.83 -10.61
N ARG A 2 44.30 43.67 -9.95
CA ARG A 2 43.31 43.23 -8.92
C ARG A 2 41.90 43.10 -9.56
N THR A 3 41.23 41.95 -9.60
CA THR A 3 41.31 40.76 -8.72
C THR A 3 40.80 39.51 -9.45
N ARG A 4 41.48 38.38 -9.20
CA ARG A 4 41.13 37.00 -9.57
C ARG A 4 40.21 36.44 -8.48
N LEU A 5 39.08 35.86 -8.85
CA LEU A 5 38.22 35.10 -7.93
C LEU A 5 38.53 33.62 -8.13
N GLU A 6 39.21 33.05 -7.12
CA GLU A 6 39.43 31.62 -6.97
C GLU A 6 38.19 31.03 -6.27
N LEU A 7 37.63 29.97 -6.83
CA LEU A 7 36.62 29.13 -6.20
C LEU A 7 37.30 27.79 -5.90
N GLU A 8 37.76 27.65 -4.66
CA GLU A 8 38.01 26.38 -3.99
C GLU A 8 36.96 26.24 -2.89
N GLY A 9 36.34 25.07 -2.75
CA GLY A 9 35.41 24.80 -1.66
C GLY A 9 34.61 23.50 -1.84
N ASP A 10 35.21 22.42 -1.34
CA ASP A 10 34.66 21.17 -0.81
C ASP A 10 33.52 20.41 -1.53
N SER A 11 33.91 19.21 -1.97
CA SER A 11 33.10 18.00 -2.10
C SER A 11 32.75 17.41 -0.73
N ASP A 12 31.61 16.72 -0.67
CA ASP A 12 31.06 15.89 0.42
C ASP A 12 30.15 16.59 1.44
N GLU A 13 28.90 16.84 1.05
CA GLU A 13 27.75 16.55 1.91
C GLU A 13 26.60 15.97 1.06
N THR A 14 26.43 14.65 1.13
CA THR A 14 25.21 13.94 0.74
C THR A 14 24.08 14.41 1.65
N SER A 15 23.48 15.55 1.30
CA SER A 15 22.24 16.01 1.92
C SER A 15 21.12 15.08 1.46
N CYS A 16 20.71 14.16 2.32
CA CYS A 16 19.38 13.57 2.25
C CYS A 16 18.38 14.73 2.27
N TYR A 17 17.81 15.05 1.11
CA TYR A 17 16.62 15.88 1.03
C TYR A 17 15.46 15.09 1.64
N LEU A 18 15.39 15.11 2.97
CA LEU A 18 14.16 14.85 3.69
C LEU A 18 13.28 16.07 3.39
N VAL A 19 12.53 15.99 2.29
CA VAL A 19 11.44 16.93 2.02
C VAL A 19 10.41 16.67 3.11
N HIS A 20 10.63 17.28 4.27
CA HIS A 20 9.57 17.53 5.21
C HIS A 20 8.50 18.28 4.41
N ARG A 21 7.41 17.60 4.05
CA ARG A 21 6.12 18.24 3.78
C ARG A 21 5.67 18.90 5.07
N ARG A 22 6.34 20.00 5.40
CA ARG A 22 5.95 20.92 6.45
C ARG A 22 4.85 21.76 5.82
N TRP A 23 3.63 21.23 5.86
CA TRP A 23 2.44 22.05 5.80
C TRP A 23 2.69 23.25 6.72
N LEU A 24 2.67 24.46 6.15
CA LEU A 24 2.90 25.70 6.87
C LEU A 24 1.85 25.79 7.99
N VAL A 25 2.25 25.37 9.20
CA VAL A 25 1.49 25.60 10.43
C VAL A 25 1.60 27.08 10.74
N GLY A 26 0.75 27.87 10.08
CA GLY A 26 0.32 29.15 10.62
C GLY A 26 -0.46 28.85 11.88
N ALA A 27 0.03 29.33 13.02
CA ALA A 27 -0.63 29.27 14.31
C ALA A 27 -1.94 30.09 14.27
N ALA A 28 -2.98 29.52 13.67
CA ALA A 28 -4.37 29.87 13.87
C ALA A 28 -5.02 28.64 14.53
N ALA A 29 -5.90 28.87 15.52
CA ALA A 29 -6.45 27.85 16.39
C ALA A 29 -6.95 26.63 15.60
N GLY A 30 -6.34 25.48 15.91
CA GLY A 30 -6.32 24.28 15.09
C GLY A 30 -7.68 23.62 14.92
N LEU A 31 -8.21 23.72 13.71
CA LEU A 31 -8.85 22.59 13.07
C LEU A 31 -7.69 21.80 12.45
N ALA A 32 -7.25 20.73 13.09
CA ALA A 32 -6.44 19.75 12.39
C ALA A 32 -7.33 19.20 11.28
N PHE A 33 -7.03 19.54 10.03
CA PHE A 33 -7.59 18.78 8.92
C PHE A 33 -7.03 17.38 9.08
N ALA A 34 -7.91 16.41 9.34
CA ALA A 34 -7.53 15.01 9.40
C ALA A 34 -6.88 14.63 8.06
N ASP A 35 -5.88 13.76 8.12
CA ASP A 35 -5.31 13.19 6.92
C ASP A 35 -6.43 12.39 6.22
N PRO A 36 -6.81 12.70 4.97
CA PRO A 36 -7.87 11.97 4.26
C PRO A 36 -7.61 10.46 4.21
N VAL A 37 -6.36 10.00 4.26
CA VAL A 37 -6.01 8.58 4.39
C VAL A 37 -6.42 8.01 5.75
N GLU A 38 -6.18 8.77 6.83
CA GLU A 38 -6.53 8.37 8.19
C GLU A 38 -8.05 8.24 8.33
N ASP A 39 -8.81 9.20 7.78
CA ASP A 39 -10.27 9.15 7.74
C ASP A 39 -10.77 7.94 6.94
N ALA A 40 -10.17 7.67 5.77
CA ALA A 40 -10.48 6.49 4.97
C ALA A 40 -10.20 5.19 5.73
N ALA A 41 -9.04 5.08 6.39
CA ALA A 41 -8.68 3.92 7.21
C ALA A 41 -9.73 3.66 8.30
N ILE A 42 -10.17 4.70 9.00
CA ILE A 42 -11.21 4.60 10.05
C ILE A 42 -12.52 4.06 9.47
N LEU A 43 -12.95 4.57 8.30
CA LEU A 43 -14.20 4.14 7.64
C LEU A 43 -14.11 2.69 7.13
N LEU A 44 -12.94 2.29 6.65
CA LEU A 44 -12.65 0.93 6.18
C LEU A 44 -12.46 -0.07 7.34
N GLY A 45 -12.29 0.41 8.57
CA GLY A 45 -11.91 -0.42 9.72
C GLY A 45 -10.46 -0.91 9.66
N ALA A 46 -9.62 -0.21 8.90
CA ALA A 46 -8.20 -0.50 8.72
C ALA A 46 -7.33 0.27 9.73
N THR A 47 -6.10 -0.20 9.91
CA THR A 47 -5.07 0.50 10.70
C THR A 47 -4.36 1.51 9.81
N TYR A 48 -4.35 2.78 10.21
CA TYR A 48 -3.55 3.81 9.55
C TYR A 48 -2.09 3.77 10.00
N HIS A 49 -1.18 3.79 9.04
CA HIS A 49 0.25 3.92 9.23
C HIS A 49 0.77 5.17 8.51
N PRO A 50 1.42 6.11 9.20
CA PRO A 50 1.97 7.30 8.57
C PRO A 50 3.28 7.03 7.80
N GLY A 51 3.70 5.77 7.67
CA GLY A 51 4.98 5.36 7.12
C GLY A 51 4.84 4.58 5.81
N LEU A 52 5.94 3.95 5.41
CA LEU A 52 6.02 3.09 4.22
C LEU A 52 5.35 1.75 4.46
N ALA A 53 4.88 1.15 3.37
CA ALA A 53 4.43 -0.23 3.34
C ALA A 53 5.59 -1.22 3.58
N PRO A 54 5.29 -2.47 3.97
CA PRO A 54 6.32 -3.47 4.25
C PRO A 54 7.08 -3.95 3.00
N GLU A 55 8.42 -3.98 3.10
CA GLU A 55 9.36 -4.54 2.11
C GLU A 55 10.35 -5.52 2.79
N PRO A 56 10.93 -6.54 2.10
CA PRO A 56 10.78 -6.88 0.67
C PRO A 56 9.53 -7.73 0.37
N CYS A 57 8.97 -7.57 -0.83
CA CYS A 57 7.86 -8.39 -1.31
C CYS A 57 8.26 -9.48 -2.32
N ILE A 58 7.41 -10.51 -2.49
CA ILE A 58 7.52 -11.45 -3.61
C ILE A 58 6.69 -10.91 -4.78
N GLU A 59 7.36 -10.71 -5.91
CA GLU A 59 6.81 -10.28 -7.20
C GLU A 59 5.86 -11.35 -7.78
N GLY A 60 4.77 -10.88 -8.41
CA GLY A 60 3.81 -11.72 -9.12
C GLY A 60 3.95 -11.57 -10.63
N ILE A 61 3.63 -12.62 -11.39
CA ILE A 61 3.53 -12.53 -12.85
C ILE A 61 2.18 -11.92 -13.21
N VAL A 62 2.20 -10.85 -14.00
CA VAL A 62 0.99 -10.13 -14.40
C VAL A 62 0.37 -10.69 -15.68
N THR A 63 -0.94 -10.91 -15.68
CA THR A 63 -1.72 -11.29 -16.86
C THR A 63 -3.05 -10.53 -16.92
N ASP A 64 -3.63 -10.49 -18.12
CA ASP A 64 -5.00 -10.01 -18.37
C ASP A 64 -5.26 -8.52 -18.10
N ALA A 65 -4.21 -7.70 -17.97
CA ALA A 65 -4.35 -6.24 -17.88
C ALA A 65 -5.00 -5.62 -19.15
N ASP A 66 -6.00 -4.76 -18.97
CA ASP A 66 -6.63 -3.98 -20.04
C ASP A 66 -5.66 -2.98 -20.70
N GLY A 67 -4.76 -2.41 -19.89
CA GLY A 67 -3.80 -1.39 -20.31
C GLY A 67 -2.57 -1.34 -19.43
N SER A 68 -1.59 -0.54 -19.86
CA SER A 68 -0.40 -0.25 -19.07
C SER A 68 0.22 1.07 -19.48
N GLY A 69 1.11 1.59 -18.64
CA GLY A 69 1.85 2.80 -18.94
C GLY A 69 3.02 3.02 -18.00
N THR A 70 3.61 4.21 -18.13
CA THR A 70 4.67 4.70 -17.25
C THR A 70 4.33 6.10 -16.80
N GLN A 71 4.53 6.36 -15.51
CA GLN A 71 4.46 7.70 -14.95
C GLN A 71 5.76 8.46 -15.22
N LEU A 72 5.65 9.59 -15.91
CA LEU A 72 6.81 10.34 -16.42
C LEU A 72 7.31 11.40 -15.45
N THR A 73 6.44 11.89 -14.56
CA THR A 73 6.73 12.96 -13.61
C THR A 73 6.51 12.49 -12.17
N PRO A 74 7.31 11.53 -11.65
CA PRO A 74 7.10 10.91 -10.34
C PRO A 74 7.50 11.81 -9.15
N TYR A 75 7.44 13.13 -9.31
CA TYR A 75 7.85 14.09 -8.29
C TYR A 75 7.02 15.39 -8.27
N SER A 76 6.03 15.56 -9.15
CA SER A 76 5.27 16.82 -9.24
C SER A 76 4.03 16.74 -10.11
N ALA A 77 2.92 17.32 -9.64
CA ALA A 77 1.77 17.64 -10.47
C ALA A 77 2.17 18.60 -11.63
N PRO A 78 1.69 18.37 -12.87
CA PRO A 78 0.70 17.38 -13.29
C PRO A 78 1.24 15.94 -13.30
N TYR A 79 0.38 14.97 -13.01
CA TYR A 79 0.69 13.56 -13.17
C TYR A 79 0.69 13.25 -14.67
N ASP A 80 1.88 13.22 -15.28
CA ASP A 80 2.02 12.98 -16.71
C ASP A 80 2.24 11.50 -16.96
N TYR A 81 1.41 10.96 -17.87
CA TYR A 81 1.39 9.56 -18.21
C TYR A 81 1.76 9.32 -19.66
N LEU A 82 2.52 8.25 -19.87
CA LEU A 82 2.66 7.65 -21.19
C LEU A 82 1.97 6.30 -21.20
N GLY A 83 0.74 6.28 -21.69
CA GLY A 83 0.13 5.04 -22.16
C GLY A 83 0.93 4.54 -23.36
N ASP A 84 1.57 3.39 -23.23
CA ASP A 84 2.37 2.82 -24.32
C ASP A 84 1.54 1.87 -25.22
N GLY A 85 0.32 1.51 -24.78
CA GLY A 85 -0.59 0.63 -25.51
C GLY A 85 -0.04 -0.78 -25.68
N VAL A 86 0.94 -1.17 -24.87
CA VAL A 86 1.57 -2.49 -24.90
C VAL A 86 1.02 -3.31 -23.73
N ALA A 87 0.62 -4.55 -23.98
CA ALA A 87 0.39 -5.52 -22.91
C ALA A 87 1.77 -5.97 -22.41
N ILE A 88 2.13 -5.62 -21.17
CA ILE A 88 3.50 -5.86 -20.68
C ILE A 88 3.48 -6.77 -19.47
N ASN A 89 3.94 -8.00 -19.68
CA ASN A 89 4.24 -9.01 -18.66
C ASN A 89 5.44 -8.62 -17.76
N ALA A 90 5.72 -7.33 -17.57
CA ALA A 90 6.85 -6.79 -16.81
C ALA A 90 6.49 -5.49 -16.08
N LYS A 91 5.33 -4.88 -16.36
CA LYS A 91 4.74 -3.79 -15.59
C LYS A 91 3.79 -4.41 -14.58
N GLY A 92 3.62 -3.81 -13.40
CA GLY A 92 2.82 -4.46 -12.36
C GLY A 92 3.59 -5.51 -11.55
N GLU A 93 4.79 -5.94 -11.96
CA GLU A 93 5.50 -7.07 -11.31
C GLU A 93 6.18 -6.66 -9.99
N ARG A 94 6.58 -5.38 -9.88
CA ARG A 94 7.28 -4.83 -8.72
C ARG A 94 6.92 -3.34 -8.56
N PRO A 95 7.05 -2.77 -7.35
CA PRO A 95 6.83 -1.36 -7.16
C PRO A 95 7.87 -0.55 -7.93
N ASP A 96 7.43 0.17 -8.95
CA ASP A 96 8.22 1.14 -9.70
C ASP A 96 7.32 2.29 -10.20
N PHE A 97 7.50 2.76 -11.42
CA PHE A 97 6.66 3.84 -11.98
C PHE A 97 5.89 3.34 -13.21
N ASP A 98 5.86 2.03 -13.40
CA ASP A 98 5.15 1.34 -14.46
C ASP A 98 3.92 0.63 -13.92
N TRP A 99 2.75 1.07 -14.38
CA TRP A 99 1.47 0.56 -13.92
C TRP A 99 0.78 -0.29 -14.98
N VAL A 100 -0.17 -1.06 -14.51
CA VAL A 100 -1.21 -1.75 -15.28
C VAL A 100 -2.57 -1.20 -14.89
N HIS A 101 -3.54 -1.28 -15.79
CA HIS A 101 -4.87 -0.67 -15.61
C HIS A 101 -5.96 -1.66 -15.98
N GLU A 102 -7.01 -1.68 -15.17
CA GLU A 102 -8.34 -2.26 -15.46
C GLU A 102 -9.44 -1.21 -15.69
N SER A 103 -9.92 -1.10 -16.93
CA SER A 103 -10.81 -0.01 -17.38
C SER A 103 -12.30 -0.33 -17.22
N SER A 104 -12.58 -1.57 -16.82
CA SER A 104 -13.92 -2.13 -16.92
C SER A 104 -14.70 -1.92 -15.63
N GLY A 105 -15.70 -1.04 -15.71
CA GLY A 105 -16.71 -0.76 -14.68
C GLY A 105 -17.60 -1.96 -14.35
N TYR A 106 -17.01 -3.01 -13.76
CA TYR A 106 -17.73 -4.19 -13.31
C TYR A 106 -18.27 -3.97 -11.91
N THR A 107 -19.60 -3.96 -11.81
CA THR A 107 -20.28 -4.12 -10.54
C THR A 107 -19.81 -5.41 -9.88
N ALA A 108 -19.18 -5.29 -8.71
CA ALA A 108 -18.67 -6.34 -7.83
C ALA A 108 -19.73 -7.41 -7.50
N ASP A 109 -20.08 -8.27 -8.46
CA ASP A 109 -20.84 -9.49 -8.21
C ASP A 109 -19.88 -10.69 -8.18
N PRO A 110 -19.47 -11.14 -6.97
CA PRO A 110 -18.60 -12.30 -6.81
C PRO A 110 -19.24 -13.63 -7.22
N ALA A 111 -20.51 -13.64 -7.66
CA ALA A 111 -21.19 -14.84 -8.18
C ALA A 111 -20.92 -15.12 -9.67
N ILE A 112 -20.19 -14.25 -10.38
CA ILE A 112 -19.84 -14.51 -11.79
C ILE A 112 -18.59 -15.39 -11.84
N ALA A 113 -18.80 -16.66 -12.18
CA ALA A 113 -17.72 -17.58 -12.51
C ALA A 113 -16.94 -17.08 -13.73
N GLY A 114 -15.66 -16.76 -13.54
CA GLY A 114 -14.77 -16.19 -14.56
C GLY A 114 -14.17 -14.91 -14.03
N ALA A 115 -12.88 -14.93 -13.76
CA ALA A 115 -12.15 -13.81 -13.20
C ALA A 115 -12.29 -12.57 -14.10
N ILE A 116 -12.50 -11.41 -13.48
CA ILE A 116 -12.64 -10.12 -14.16
C ILE A 116 -11.65 -9.21 -13.47
N GLY A 117 -10.63 -8.73 -14.17
CA GLY A 117 -9.57 -7.89 -13.65
C GLY A 117 -8.17 -8.34 -14.05
N THR A 118 -7.16 -7.51 -13.72
CA THR A 118 -5.75 -7.86 -13.90
C THR A 118 -5.39 -8.92 -12.86
N HIS A 119 -4.60 -9.90 -13.27
CA HIS A 119 -4.16 -10.99 -12.40
C HIS A 119 -2.68 -10.93 -12.06
N TRP A 120 -2.36 -11.25 -10.82
CA TRP A 120 -1.01 -11.51 -10.34
C TRP A 120 -0.91 -12.95 -9.87
N THR A 121 -0.02 -13.73 -10.48
CA THR A 121 0.24 -15.12 -10.08
C THR A 121 1.58 -15.24 -9.36
N PHE A 122 1.55 -15.84 -8.18
CA PHE A 122 2.70 -15.98 -7.29
C PHE A 122 3.21 -17.43 -7.27
N GLY A 123 4.53 -17.59 -7.15
CA GLY A 123 5.18 -18.90 -7.05
C GLY A 123 4.94 -19.65 -5.72
N SER A 124 4.26 -19.02 -4.76
CA SER A 124 3.90 -19.59 -3.47
C SER A 124 2.55 -19.07 -2.99
N PHE A 125 2.05 -19.65 -1.89
CA PHE A 125 0.81 -19.21 -1.26
C PHE A 125 1.11 -18.20 -0.14
N GLY A 126 0.32 -17.13 -0.07
CA GLY A 126 0.37 -16.11 0.97
C GLY A 126 -1.02 -15.69 1.43
N SER A 127 -1.12 -15.06 2.59
CA SER A 127 -2.38 -14.51 3.11
C SER A 127 -2.42 -12.99 3.10
N ASP A 128 -1.27 -12.34 2.98
CA ASP A 128 -1.14 -10.89 3.09
C ASP A 128 -0.46 -10.34 1.83
N PHE A 129 -1.09 -9.35 1.22
CA PHE A 129 -0.64 -8.73 -0.02
C PHE A 129 -0.72 -7.21 0.08
N VAL A 130 0.30 -6.51 -0.37
CA VAL A 130 0.32 -5.05 -0.47
C VAL A 130 -0.02 -4.68 -1.90
N LEU A 131 -0.99 -3.78 -2.06
CA LEU A 131 -1.27 -3.10 -3.33
C LEU A 131 -0.56 -1.75 -3.32
N HIS A 132 0.26 -1.52 -4.34
CA HIS A 132 0.89 -0.24 -4.65
C HIS A 132 0.14 0.36 -5.85
N PRO A 133 -0.61 1.46 -5.64
CA PRO A 133 -1.30 2.16 -6.71
C PRO A 133 -0.35 3.11 -7.46
N SER A 134 -0.77 3.61 -8.60
CA SER A 134 -0.18 4.78 -9.27
C SER A 134 -1.26 5.87 -9.37
N ILE A 135 -0.89 7.13 -9.12
CA ILE A 135 -1.85 8.26 -9.11
C ILE A 135 -1.95 8.92 -10.47
N ASP A 136 -3.04 8.67 -11.20
CA ASP A 136 -3.21 9.23 -12.54
C ASP A 136 -3.92 10.60 -12.55
N HIS A 137 -4.75 10.85 -11.55
CA HIS A 137 -5.38 12.13 -11.34
C HIS A 137 -5.66 12.41 -9.86
N GLY A 138 -6.81 13.02 -9.57
CA GLY A 138 -7.20 13.29 -8.21
C GLY A 138 -8.71 13.20 -8.07
N PRO A 139 -9.21 13.00 -6.84
CA PRO A 139 -8.59 13.49 -5.61
C PRO A 139 -7.66 12.49 -4.90
N VAL A 140 -6.38 12.85 -4.80
CA VAL A 140 -5.42 12.21 -3.87
C VAL A 140 -5.88 12.42 -2.42
N PRO A 141 -5.80 11.41 -1.54
CA PRO A 141 -5.18 10.09 -1.72
C PRO A 141 -6.21 8.96 -1.94
N ALA A 142 -7.38 9.31 -2.49
CA ALA A 142 -8.44 8.34 -2.70
C ALA A 142 -8.17 7.44 -3.90
N GLU A 143 -7.29 7.88 -4.81
CA GLU A 143 -6.89 7.15 -6.01
C GLU A 143 -6.23 5.81 -5.64
N GLY A 144 -5.44 5.80 -4.59
CA GLY A 144 -4.82 4.60 -4.04
C GLY A 144 -5.78 3.58 -3.45
N LEU A 145 -7.06 3.92 -3.38
CA LEU A 145 -8.16 3.10 -2.89
C LEU A 145 -9.13 2.73 -4.01
N GLU A 146 -8.70 2.78 -5.27
CA GLU A 146 -9.50 2.43 -6.45
C GLU A 146 -9.64 0.95 -6.71
N SER A 147 -8.94 0.10 -5.97
CA SER A 147 -8.90 -1.32 -6.25
C SER A 147 -9.50 -2.17 -5.13
N THR A 148 -10.27 -3.19 -5.50
CA THR A 148 -10.62 -4.31 -4.62
C THR A 148 -9.83 -5.55 -5.01
N LEU A 149 -9.24 -6.24 -4.02
CA LEU A 149 -8.53 -7.49 -4.25
C LEU A 149 -9.37 -8.74 -3.98
N TYR A 150 -9.31 -9.67 -4.93
CA TYR A 150 -9.81 -11.04 -4.80
C TYR A 150 -8.65 -12.01 -4.90
N GLY A 151 -8.70 -13.09 -4.12
CA GLY A 151 -7.66 -14.10 -4.06
C GLY A 151 -8.18 -15.46 -4.49
N SER A 152 -7.33 -16.24 -5.16
CA SER A 152 -7.62 -17.61 -5.57
C SER A 152 -6.49 -18.56 -5.19
N ALA A 153 -6.87 -19.74 -4.70
CA ALA A 153 -5.96 -20.83 -4.37
C ALA A 153 -5.95 -21.97 -5.42
N ASP A 154 -6.81 -21.88 -6.44
CA ASP A 154 -7.07 -22.95 -7.41
C ASP A 154 -6.93 -22.46 -8.87
N GLY A 155 -6.13 -21.42 -9.08
CA GLY A 155 -5.84 -20.88 -10.42
C GLY A 155 -7.03 -20.16 -11.04
N GLY A 156 -7.81 -19.44 -10.22
CA GLY A 156 -8.92 -18.60 -10.66
C GLY A 156 -10.26 -19.34 -10.82
N ALA A 157 -10.37 -20.59 -10.37
CA ALA A 157 -11.64 -21.31 -10.42
C ALA A 157 -12.60 -20.87 -9.32
N THR A 158 -12.07 -20.49 -8.16
CA THR A 158 -12.79 -19.84 -7.07
C THR A 158 -12.04 -18.60 -6.58
N TRP A 159 -12.80 -17.57 -6.20
CA TRP A 159 -12.30 -16.29 -5.73
C TRP A 159 -12.88 -15.97 -4.36
N ILE A 160 -12.02 -15.46 -3.46
CA ILE A 160 -12.39 -14.96 -2.15
C ILE A 160 -12.07 -13.46 -2.07
N LEU A 161 -13.00 -12.68 -1.54
CA LEU A 161 -12.77 -11.25 -1.29
C LEU A 161 -11.71 -11.08 -0.20
N GLY A 162 -10.69 -10.26 -0.47
CA GLY A 162 -9.72 -9.82 0.52
C GLY A 162 -10.32 -8.76 1.46
N VAL A 163 -9.72 -8.59 2.62
CA VAL A 163 -10.06 -7.50 3.55
C VAL A 163 -8.88 -6.56 3.65
N LEU A 164 -9.11 -5.28 3.36
CA LEU A 164 -8.11 -4.24 3.57
C LEU A 164 -7.92 -4.04 5.08
N THR A 165 -6.72 -4.31 5.59
CA THR A 165 -6.41 -4.26 7.03
C THR A 165 -5.56 -3.06 7.43
N ASP A 166 -4.75 -2.52 6.52
CA ASP A 166 -3.81 -1.45 6.81
C ASP A 166 -3.69 -0.49 5.61
N LEU A 167 -3.52 0.81 5.90
CA LEU A 167 -3.19 1.85 4.92
C LEU A 167 -1.87 2.51 5.30
N TYR A 168 -0.96 2.65 4.34
CA TYR A 168 0.38 3.21 4.54
C TYR A 168 0.51 4.53 3.79
N ALA A 169 0.52 5.65 4.50
CA ALA A 169 0.42 6.99 3.91
C ALA A 169 1.56 7.40 2.96
N MET A 170 2.69 6.69 2.98
CA MET A 170 3.88 7.03 2.19
C MET A 170 4.15 6.06 1.04
N GLY A 171 3.24 5.11 0.77
CA GLY A 171 3.42 4.15 -0.30
C GLY A 171 4.67 3.27 -0.12
N PHE A 172 5.44 3.06 -1.20
CA PHE A 172 6.71 2.32 -1.18
C PHE A 172 7.96 3.24 -1.20
N ASP A 173 7.89 4.44 -1.79
CA ASP A 173 8.92 5.48 -1.75
C ASP A 173 8.41 6.81 -1.15
N ALA A 174 8.99 7.16 -0.01
CA ALA A 174 8.74 8.41 0.70
C ALA A 174 9.07 9.69 -0.09
N ALA A 175 9.88 9.57 -1.15
CA ALA A 175 10.31 10.69 -1.98
C ALA A 175 9.36 10.97 -3.17
N SER A 176 8.43 10.07 -3.48
CA SER A 176 7.46 10.16 -4.57
C SER A 176 6.12 10.72 -4.04
N ILE A 177 5.43 11.58 -4.79
CA ILE A 177 4.05 12.01 -4.44
C ILE A 177 3.00 11.10 -5.08
N GLU A 178 3.42 10.33 -6.07
CA GLU A 178 2.61 9.48 -6.91
C GLU A 178 2.51 8.04 -6.40
N ASP A 179 3.35 7.71 -5.40
CA ASP A 179 3.18 6.55 -4.54
C ASP A 179 2.06 6.88 -3.53
N ASP A 180 0.81 6.77 -3.97
CA ASP A 180 -0.34 6.94 -3.07
C ASP A 180 -0.27 5.92 -1.92
N PRO A 181 -1.13 6.05 -0.89
CA PRO A 181 -1.13 5.09 0.17
C PRO A 181 -1.28 3.68 -0.34
N SER A 182 -0.30 2.86 -0.01
CA SER A 182 -0.41 1.44 -0.29
C SER A 182 -1.36 0.81 0.72
N SER A 183 -2.10 -0.20 0.25
CA SER A 183 -3.08 -0.91 1.06
C SER A 183 -2.64 -2.34 1.32
N LEU A 184 -2.70 -2.80 2.57
CA LEU A 184 -2.50 -4.20 2.90
C LEU A 184 -3.84 -4.93 2.90
N TRP A 185 -3.86 -6.08 2.24
CA TRP A 185 -5.00 -6.94 2.10
C TRP A 185 -4.74 -8.30 2.72
N HIS A 186 -5.67 -8.74 3.55
CA HIS A 186 -5.65 -10.04 4.20
C HIS A 186 -6.70 -10.99 3.59
N PHE A 187 -6.30 -12.23 3.35
CA PHE A 187 -7.16 -13.31 2.88
C PHE A 187 -7.34 -14.39 3.95
N SER A 188 -8.60 -14.78 4.17
CA SER A 188 -8.99 -15.78 5.17
C SER A 188 -8.36 -17.18 4.97
N THR A 189 -7.86 -17.46 3.77
CA THR A 189 -7.07 -18.64 3.44
C THR A 189 -5.90 -18.23 2.54
N PRO A 190 -4.74 -18.90 2.61
CA PRO A 190 -3.65 -18.62 1.70
C PRO A 190 -4.05 -18.78 0.23
N VAL A 191 -3.65 -17.83 -0.61
CA VAL A 191 -3.91 -17.76 -2.07
C VAL A 191 -2.59 -17.62 -2.81
N SER A 192 -2.57 -18.01 -4.09
CA SER A 192 -1.40 -17.89 -4.97
C SER A 192 -1.69 -17.07 -6.22
N MET A 193 -2.92 -16.58 -6.36
CA MET A 193 -3.33 -15.72 -7.46
C MET A 193 -4.20 -14.60 -6.91
N ILE A 194 -3.96 -13.37 -7.34
CA ILE A 194 -4.72 -12.18 -6.98
C ILE A 194 -5.35 -11.61 -8.25
N SER A 195 -6.58 -11.11 -8.12
CA SER A 195 -7.27 -10.30 -9.12
C SER A 195 -7.55 -8.95 -8.50
N ALA A 196 -7.20 -7.87 -9.20
CA ALA A 196 -7.61 -6.52 -8.83
C ALA A 196 -8.72 -6.04 -9.75
N ILE A 197 -9.73 -5.38 -9.17
CA ILE A 197 -10.83 -4.77 -9.91
C ILE A 197 -10.99 -3.32 -9.53
N ALA A 198 -11.39 -2.49 -10.50
CA ALA A 198 -11.74 -1.10 -10.25
C ALA A 198 -12.94 -0.98 -9.29
N GLY A 199 -12.86 0.01 -8.41
CA GLY A 199 -13.72 0.26 -7.27
C GLY A 199 -13.31 -0.45 -5.98
N LEU A 200 -13.50 0.25 -4.85
CA LEU A 200 -13.41 -0.30 -3.49
C LEU A 200 -14.77 -0.30 -2.81
N ALA A 201 -15.10 -1.40 -2.14
CA ALA A 201 -16.24 -1.45 -1.21
C ALA A 201 -15.93 -2.30 0.02
N GLN A 202 -15.82 -1.67 1.19
CA GLN A 202 -15.59 -2.37 2.46
C GLN A 202 -16.16 -1.57 3.64
N GLY A 203 -16.76 -2.26 4.62
CA GLY A 203 -17.16 -1.63 5.89
C GLY A 203 -18.21 -0.51 5.79
N GLY A 204 -18.86 -0.35 4.63
CA GLY A 204 -19.76 0.77 4.34
C GLY A 204 -19.09 1.96 3.63
N TYR A 205 -17.77 1.91 3.47
CA TYR A 205 -17.01 2.77 2.55
C TYR A 205 -17.14 2.24 1.12
N SER A 206 -17.25 3.15 0.16
CA SER A 206 -17.16 2.83 -1.26
C SER A 206 -16.47 3.96 -2.03
N TYR A 207 -15.56 3.61 -2.94
CA TYR A 207 -14.91 4.52 -3.87
C TYR A 207 -14.96 3.93 -5.28
N ILE A 208 -15.29 4.75 -6.28
CA ILE A 208 -15.35 4.36 -7.69
C ILE A 208 -15.34 5.63 -8.57
N ASP A 209 -14.48 5.63 -9.58
CA ASP A 209 -14.37 6.67 -10.61
C ASP A 209 -14.26 6.11 -12.02
N GLY A 210 -13.83 4.86 -12.20
CA GLY A 210 -14.08 4.10 -13.42
C GLY A 210 -12.95 3.20 -13.88
N ASP A 211 -11.77 3.38 -13.32
CA ASP A 211 -10.52 2.70 -13.63
C ASP A 211 -9.72 2.42 -12.35
N THR A 212 -8.53 1.88 -12.53
CA THR A 212 -7.53 1.75 -11.47
C THR A 212 -6.16 1.62 -12.12
N GLU A 213 -5.19 2.37 -11.64
CA GLU A 213 -3.80 2.28 -12.03
C GLU A 213 -3.01 1.59 -10.90
N ILE A 214 -2.51 0.39 -11.18
CA ILE A 214 -1.81 -0.45 -10.21
C ILE A 214 -0.35 -0.56 -10.63
N ASP A 215 0.54 -0.02 -9.81
CA ASP A 215 1.99 -0.14 -9.97
C ASP A 215 2.46 -1.56 -9.61
N ALA A 216 1.98 -2.13 -8.49
CA ALA A 216 2.32 -3.51 -8.13
C ALA A 216 1.36 -4.16 -7.13
N ILE A 217 1.34 -5.49 -7.14
CA ILE A 217 0.84 -6.29 -6.03
C ILE A 217 1.94 -7.22 -5.52
N CYS A 218 2.19 -7.08 -4.23
CA CYS A 218 3.34 -7.62 -3.53
C CYS A 218 2.89 -8.62 -2.48
N MET A 219 3.35 -9.87 -2.54
CA MET A 219 3.06 -10.84 -1.46
C MET A 219 4.01 -10.63 -0.28
N VAL A 220 3.45 -10.50 0.93
CA VAL A 220 4.23 -10.25 2.15
C VAL A 220 4.80 -11.56 2.70
N VAL A 221 6.13 -11.65 2.76
CA VAL A 221 6.87 -12.87 3.20
C VAL A 221 7.20 -12.91 4.69
N VAL A 222 7.18 -11.75 5.35
CA VAL A 222 7.46 -11.67 6.78
C VAL A 222 6.11 -11.61 7.48
N PRO A 223 5.76 -12.57 8.39
CA PRO A 223 4.58 -12.39 9.21
C PRO A 223 4.75 -11.07 9.95
N LEU A 224 3.88 -10.10 9.67
CA LEU A 224 3.79 -8.89 10.47
C LEU A 224 3.75 -9.34 11.93
N PRO A 225 4.51 -8.68 12.84
CA PRO A 225 4.50 -9.06 14.24
C PRO A 225 3.06 -9.04 14.68
N THR A 226 2.47 -10.23 14.79
CA THR A 226 1.11 -10.38 15.27
C THR A 226 1.15 -9.69 16.64
N PRO A 227 0.16 -8.86 17.01
CA PRO A 227 0.05 -8.36 18.37
C PRO A 227 -0.31 -9.54 19.28
N LEU A 228 0.61 -10.50 19.41
CA LEU A 228 0.63 -11.57 20.36
C LEU A 228 0.86 -10.92 21.70
N THR A 229 -0.26 -10.59 22.34
CA THR A 229 -0.48 -10.91 23.75
C THR A 229 0.74 -10.58 24.63
N LEU A 230 1.07 -9.29 24.74
CA LEU A 230 1.88 -8.77 25.84
C LEU A 230 1.14 -8.90 27.22
N GLY A 231 0.10 -9.72 27.31
CA GLY A 231 -0.67 -10.01 28.53
C GLY A 231 -0.23 -11.29 29.26
N GLY A 232 0.74 -12.05 28.73
CA GLY A 232 1.08 -13.38 29.28
C GLY A 232 2.16 -13.45 30.36
N LEU A 233 2.91 -12.37 30.63
CA LEU A 233 4.05 -12.42 31.57
C LEU A 233 3.78 -11.77 32.94
N GLY A 234 2.55 -11.32 33.21
CA GLY A 234 2.21 -10.53 34.39
C GLY A 234 1.72 -11.29 35.63
N LEU A 235 1.68 -12.63 35.67
CA LEU A 235 1.01 -13.37 36.76
C LEU A 235 1.87 -14.39 37.55
N ALA A 236 3.19 -14.44 37.35
CA ALA A 236 4.05 -15.42 38.02
C ALA A 236 4.86 -14.90 39.24
N SER A 237 4.53 -13.74 39.82
CA SER A 237 5.37 -13.11 40.87
C SER A 237 4.73 -12.94 42.26
N LEU A 238 3.61 -13.59 42.59
CA LEU A 238 2.97 -13.46 43.92
C LEU A 238 2.72 -14.77 44.69
N ALA A 239 3.55 -15.79 44.50
CA ALA A 239 3.52 -17.01 45.32
C ALA A 239 4.88 -17.29 45.98
N GLY A 240 5.33 -16.39 46.87
CA GLY A 240 6.66 -16.49 47.47
C GLY A 240 6.83 -15.76 48.81
N MET A 241 5.80 -15.70 49.67
CA MET A 241 5.99 -15.32 51.08
C MET A 241 5.79 -16.54 51.98
N SER A 242 6.86 -17.31 52.17
CA SER A 242 6.92 -18.34 53.20
C SER A 242 7.08 -17.72 54.59
N VAL A 243 6.18 -18.12 55.48
CA VAL A 243 6.09 -17.76 56.89
C VAL A 243 7.34 -18.22 57.66
N CYS A 244 8.13 -17.28 58.18
CA CYS A 244 9.14 -17.56 59.18
C CYS A 244 8.48 -17.85 60.54
N ARG A 245 8.32 -19.14 60.87
CA ARG A 245 7.84 -19.61 62.18
C ARG A 245 8.97 -19.49 63.21
N ARG A 246 8.93 -18.46 64.07
CA ARG A 246 9.86 -18.30 65.20
C ARG A 246 9.48 -19.28 66.33
N ARG A 247 10.38 -20.20 66.67
CA ARG A 247 10.32 -20.98 67.93
C ARG A 247 11.04 -20.20 69.04
N ARG A 248 10.32 -19.90 70.13
CA ARG A 248 10.80 -20.00 71.52
C ARG A 248 9.61 -20.32 72.40
#